data_AF-A0A015LE55-F1
#
_entry.id   AF-A0A015LE55-F1
#
_cell.length_a   1.000
_cell.length_b   1.000
_cell.length_c   1.000
_cell.angle_alpha   90.00
_cell.angle_beta   90.00
_cell.angle_gamma   90.00
#
_symmetry.space_group_name_H-M   'P 1'
#
loop_
_entity.id
_entity.type
_entity.pdbx_description
1 polymer ?
#
loop_
_entity_poly.entity_id
_entity_poly.type
_entity_poly.pdbx_seq_one_letter_code
_entity_poly.pdbx_strand_id
1 'polypeptide(L)'
;MMDNKKHNFSPHPSPLIKFGQINVNGLCSPVRQQHLLNFFLHSSFGTLSVNDTRLSPSNAKFIFKNEHSQHHFRSYWACSSSSCPHDGVGILLRNPLHKHVQIIDPWKGQLLKLDLFFHQTKISIISIYYPPSGSIHQSICNDRIAKLLSWLDYARTNNYFVIILGDFNIDEVAHSHYSSNHFKLLRLLSSQFFTDHQVHSSTDGPDPTFFHDNGSSRLDYIWSSPGFPAPGLFSQVITCPNLLDRPFTDHKVLTTVFDFSSCLAILAKFRLKQKKEMRTIFSYASTSVKQWNNFTTEVDDSLEVYLDKQYHPNIDFSSLSLDRMWHVLKAAILSAAIETLPFQKVSNMHRHSYSSELTKLIAINKFLD
;
A
#
# COMPACT_ATOMS: atom_id res chain seq x y z
N MET A 1 -32.93 21.91 6.10
CA MET A 1 -32.25 21.54 4.84
C MET A 1 -30.92 22.26 4.84
N MET A 2 -29.87 21.63 5.37
CA MET A 2 -28.54 22.26 5.50
C MET A 2 -27.87 22.35 4.13
N ASP A 3 -27.43 23.55 3.80
CA ASP A 3 -26.88 23.93 2.51
C ASP A 3 -25.44 23.39 2.36
N ASN A 4 -25.33 22.13 1.95
CA ASN A 4 -24.06 21.40 1.74
C ASN A 4 -23.16 21.99 0.63
N LYS A 5 -23.47 23.17 0.09
CA LYS A 5 -22.70 23.82 -0.98
C LYS A 5 -21.55 24.72 -0.50
N LYS A 6 -21.41 24.99 0.80
CA LYS A 6 -20.37 25.92 1.30
C LYS A 6 -18.99 25.30 1.54
N HIS A 7 -18.87 23.98 1.57
CA HIS A 7 -17.58 23.31 1.77
C HIS A 7 -17.36 22.24 0.70
N ASN A 8 -16.77 22.65 -0.42
CA ASN A 8 -16.15 21.73 -1.37
C ASN A 8 -14.93 21.06 -0.69
N PHE A 9 -15.17 20.08 0.17
CA PHE A 9 -14.13 19.13 0.58
C PHE A 9 -13.79 18.29 -0.65
N SER A 10 -12.76 18.71 -1.40
CA SER A 10 -12.07 17.79 -2.29
C SER A 10 -11.54 16.66 -1.40
N PRO A 11 -11.87 15.38 -1.66
CA PRO A 11 -11.29 14.29 -0.89
C PRO A 11 -9.77 14.37 -1.07
N HIS A 12 -9.06 14.75 0.00
CA HIS A 12 -7.62 14.67 0.00
C HIS A 12 -7.27 13.20 -0.22
N PRO A 13 -6.45 12.86 -1.23
CA PRO A 13 -6.02 11.48 -1.40
C PRO A 13 -5.34 11.04 -0.11
N SER A 14 -5.79 9.92 0.44
CA SER A 14 -5.20 9.35 1.64
C SER A 14 -3.69 9.17 1.41
N PRO A 15 -2.84 9.54 2.39
CA PRO A 15 -1.43 9.22 2.32
C PRO A 15 -1.17 7.72 2.52
N LEU A 16 -2.18 6.96 2.93
CA LEU A 16 -2.08 5.50 3.06
C LEU A 16 -2.15 4.85 1.69
N ILE A 17 -1.14 4.07 1.37
CA ILE A 17 -1.01 3.41 0.08
C ILE A 17 -0.95 1.91 0.28
N LYS A 18 -1.91 1.20 -0.32
CA LYS A 18 -1.94 -0.26 -0.33
C LYS A 18 -1.02 -0.80 -1.42
N PHE A 19 0.01 -1.51 -1.00
CA PHE A 19 0.88 -2.30 -1.86
C PHE A 19 0.37 -3.74 -1.87
N GLY A 20 0.27 -4.33 -3.06
CA GLY A 20 -0.12 -5.71 -3.25
C GLY A 20 0.90 -6.45 -4.10
N GLN A 21 0.95 -7.75 -3.91
CA GLN A 21 1.69 -8.69 -4.74
C GLN A 21 0.74 -9.86 -5.08
N ILE A 22 0.78 -10.32 -6.33
CA ILE A 22 0.01 -11.49 -6.79
C ILE A 22 0.75 -12.20 -7.93
N ASN A 23 0.91 -13.52 -7.83
CA ASN A 23 1.20 -14.36 -9.00
C ASN A 23 -0.12 -14.67 -9.73
N VAL A 24 -0.21 -14.28 -11.00
CA VAL A 24 -1.47 -14.37 -11.77
C VAL A 24 -1.56 -15.60 -12.66
N ASN A 25 -0.54 -16.46 -12.70
CA ASN A 25 -0.57 -17.72 -13.44
C ASN A 25 -1.08 -17.54 -14.89
N GLY A 26 -0.56 -16.52 -15.57
CA GLY A 26 -0.91 -16.13 -16.94
C GLY A 26 -1.94 -14.99 -17.03
N LEU A 27 -1.63 -14.01 -17.89
CA LEU A 27 -2.44 -12.81 -18.13
C LEU A 27 -2.70 -12.56 -19.64
N CYS A 28 -2.54 -13.58 -20.47
CA CYS A 28 -2.66 -13.45 -21.93
C CYS A 28 -4.10 -13.18 -22.40
N SER A 29 -5.11 -13.65 -21.66
CA SER A 29 -6.52 -13.47 -22.02
C SER A 29 -7.01 -12.05 -21.69
N PRO A 30 -7.67 -11.34 -22.64
CA PRO A 30 -8.28 -10.03 -22.38
C PRO A 30 -9.27 -10.04 -21.21
N VAL A 31 -10.00 -11.14 -21.02
CA VAL A 31 -10.95 -11.30 -19.90
C VAL A 31 -10.20 -11.30 -18.56
N ARG A 32 -9.07 -12.02 -18.48
CA ARG A 32 -8.22 -12.04 -17.28
C ARG A 32 -7.59 -10.68 -17.01
N GLN A 33 -7.17 -9.97 -18.07
CA GLN A 33 -6.63 -8.62 -17.98
C GLN A 33 -7.65 -7.65 -17.38
N GLN A 34 -8.88 -7.64 -17.91
CA GLN A 34 -9.93 -6.77 -17.40
C GLN A 34 -10.31 -7.12 -15.96
N HIS A 35 -10.37 -8.42 -15.62
CA HIS A 35 -10.66 -8.87 -14.26
C HIS A 35 -9.60 -8.38 -13.26
N LEU A 36 -8.32 -8.53 -13.59
CA LEU A 36 -7.22 -8.03 -12.78
C LEU A 36 -7.28 -6.50 -12.63
N LEU A 37 -7.61 -5.78 -13.70
CA LEU A 37 -7.76 -4.33 -13.66
C LEU A 37 -8.92 -3.92 -12.73
N ASN A 38 -10.08 -4.56 -12.84
CA ASN A 38 -11.21 -4.30 -11.96
C ASN A 38 -10.84 -4.56 -10.49
N PHE A 39 -10.15 -5.67 -10.22
CA PHE A 39 -9.65 -5.97 -8.89
C PHE A 39 -8.66 -4.90 -8.37
N PHE A 40 -7.72 -4.46 -9.21
CA PHE A 40 -6.79 -3.36 -8.91
C PHE A 40 -7.52 -2.06 -8.56
N LEU A 41 -8.58 -1.74 -9.32
CA LEU A 41 -9.35 -0.51 -9.18
C LEU A 41 -10.22 -0.53 -7.92
N HIS A 42 -11.04 -1.57 -7.75
CA HIS A 42 -12.03 -1.68 -6.67
C HIS A 42 -11.38 -1.93 -5.30
N SER A 43 -10.29 -2.69 -5.24
CA SER A 43 -9.54 -2.92 -4.00
C SER A 43 -8.65 -1.73 -3.60
N SER A 44 -8.70 -0.63 -4.36
CA SER A 44 -7.98 0.62 -4.09
C SER A 44 -6.47 0.45 -3.91
N PHE A 45 -5.86 -0.41 -4.73
CA PHE A 45 -4.41 -0.58 -4.74
C PHE A 45 -3.72 0.70 -5.21
N GLY A 46 -2.67 1.09 -4.50
CA GLY A 46 -1.73 2.11 -4.95
C GLY A 46 -0.61 1.52 -5.78
N THR A 47 -0.13 0.33 -5.40
CA THR A 47 0.84 -0.47 -6.15
C THR A 47 0.37 -1.91 -6.17
N LEU A 48 0.43 -2.58 -7.33
CA LEU A 48 0.21 -4.02 -7.44
C LEU A 48 1.32 -4.64 -8.30
N SER A 49 2.17 -5.44 -7.65
CA SER A 49 3.17 -6.28 -8.31
C SER A 49 2.50 -7.55 -8.81
N VAL A 50 2.79 -7.94 -10.05
CA VAL A 50 2.15 -9.04 -10.77
C VAL A 50 3.23 -9.96 -11.31
N ASN A 51 3.17 -11.25 -10.98
CA ASN A 51 4.14 -12.27 -11.41
C ASN A 51 3.51 -13.34 -12.31
N ASP A 52 4.34 -14.11 -13.04
CA ASP A 52 3.93 -15.12 -14.05
C ASP A 52 2.88 -14.59 -15.03
N THR A 53 3.15 -13.44 -15.66
CA THR A 53 2.18 -12.82 -16.57
C THR A 53 2.07 -13.54 -17.92
N ARG A 54 3.13 -14.23 -18.37
CA ARG A 54 3.23 -14.93 -19.66
C ARG A 54 2.98 -14.05 -20.88
N LEU A 55 3.03 -12.73 -20.70
CA LEU A 55 2.77 -11.77 -21.76
C LEU A 55 3.93 -11.73 -22.76
N SER A 56 3.60 -11.73 -24.05
CA SER A 56 4.56 -11.41 -25.10
C SER A 56 4.93 -9.91 -25.05
N PRO A 57 6.12 -9.52 -25.51
CA PRO A 57 6.49 -8.11 -25.62
C PRO A 57 5.51 -7.28 -26.46
N SER A 58 4.91 -7.88 -27.50
CA SER A 58 3.89 -7.22 -28.33
C SER A 58 2.60 -6.94 -27.55
N ASN A 59 2.12 -7.90 -26.76
CA ASN A 59 0.89 -7.73 -25.96
C ASN A 59 1.12 -6.75 -24.80
N ALA A 60 2.25 -6.86 -24.10
CA ALA A 60 2.61 -5.97 -23.00
C ALA A 60 2.73 -4.50 -23.41
N LYS A 61 3.00 -4.23 -24.70
CA LYS A 61 3.02 -2.85 -25.23
C LYS A 61 1.64 -2.20 -25.21
N PHE A 62 0.54 -2.95 -25.28
CA PHE A 62 -0.81 -2.38 -25.45
C PHE A 62 -1.74 -2.61 -24.27
N ILE A 63 -1.41 -3.54 -23.38
CA ILE A 63 -2.20 -3.82 -22.18
C ILE A 63 -2.45 -2.54 -21.36
N PHE A 64 -3.71 -2.31 -21.01
CA PHE A 64 -4.22 -1.19 -20.21
C PHE A 64 -3.98 0.24 -20.73
N LYS A 65 -3.49 0.41 -21.97
CA LYS A 65 -3.13 1.74 -22.48
C LYS A 65 -4.29 2.73 -22.51
N ASN A 66 -5.50 2.26 -22.82
CA ASN A 66 -6.68 3.12 -22.92
C ASN A 66 -7.15 3.57 -21.53
N GLU A 67 -6.97 2.71 -20.55
CA GLU A 67 -7.46 2.82 -19.18
C GLU A 67 -6.54 3.66 -18.29
N HIS A 68 -5.25 3.80 -18.64
CA HIS A 68 -4.26 4.59 -17.89
C HIS A 68 -4.72 6.01 -17.60
N SER A 69 -5.17 6.72 -18.63
CA SER A 69 -5.62 8.11 -18.50
C SER A 69 -6.95 8.21 -17.76
N GLN A 70 -7.87 7.28 -18.03
CA GLN A 70 -9.21 7.24 -17.45
C GLN A 70 -9.20 7.00 -15.94
N HIS A 71 -8.31 6.12 -15.47
CA HIS A 71 -8.26 5.70 -14.06
C HIS A 71 -7.02 6.19 -13.31
N HIS A 72 -6.24 7.09 -13.90
CA HIS A 72 -5.08 7.74 -13.28
C HIS A 72 -4.04 6.74 -12.70
N PHE A 73 -3.65 5.76 -13.51
CA PHE A 73 -2.60 4.80 -13.19
C PHE A 73 -1.72 4.53 -14.41
N ARG A 74 -0.58 3.87 -14.18
CA ARG A 74 0.29 3.32 -15.23
C ARG A 74 0.61 1.87 -14.92
N SER A 75 0.84 1.08 -15.97
CA SER A 75 1.32 -0.29 -15.86
C SER A 75 2.67 -0.43 -16.55
N TYR A 76 3.61 -1.09 -15.90
CA TYR A 76 4.97 -1.35 -16.39
C TYR A 76 5.20 -2.85 -16.45
N TRP A 77 5.90 -3.33 -17.46
CA TRP A 77 6.03 -4.76 -17.73
C TRP A 77 7.45 -5.12 -18.14
N ALA A 78 7.96 -6.24 -17.63
CA ALA A 78 9.14 -6.91 -18.15
C ALA A 78 8.72 -8.29 -18.68
N CYS A 79 8.91 -8.51 -19.98
CA CYS A 79 8.62 -9.77 -20.65
C CYS A 79 9.92 -10.52 -20.95
N SER A 80 9.87 -11.84 -20.97
CA SER A 80 10.96 -12.67 -21.47
C SER A 80 10.91 -12.67 -23.01
N SER A 81 12.07 -12.58 -23.65
CA SER A 81 12.21 -12.77 -25.10
C SER A 81 12.30 -14.26 -25.47
N SER A 82 12.44 -15.14 -24.48
CA SER A 82 12.50 -16.58 -24.68
C SER A 82 11.10 -17.20 -24.63
N SER A 83 10.92 -18.35 -25.27
CA SER A 83 9.69 -19.15 -25.26
C SER A 83 9.39 -19.81 -23.91
N CYS A 84 10.02 -19.36 -22.81
CA CYS A 84 9.77 -19.91 -21.48
C CYS A 84 8.31 -19.62 -21.08
N PRO A 85 7.52 -20.68 -20.80
CA PRO A 85 6.08 -20.52 -20.61
C PRO A 85 5.69 -19.87 -19.27
N HIS A 86 6.64 -19.69 -18.34
CA HIS A 86 6.40 -19.21 -16.98
C HIS A 86 7.28 -18.02 -16.61
N ASP A 87 7.25 -16.95 -17.41
CA ASP A 87 7.99 -15.72 -17.16
C ASP A 87 7.06 -14.50 -17.27
N GLY A 88 7.54 -13.36 -16.78
CA GLY A 88 6.93 -12.06 -16.99
C GLY A 88 6.48 -11.44 -15.68
N VAL A 89 6.95 -10.22 -15.43
CA VAL A 89 6.60 -9.43 -14.24
C VAL A 89 6.02 -8.09 -14.62
N GLY A 90 5.13 -7.57 -13.78
CA GLY A 90 4.48 -6.29 -13.99
C GLY A 90 4.26 -5.52 -12.70
N ILE A 91 4.16 -4.20 -12.82
CA ILE A 91 3.78 -3.31 -11.73
C ILE A 91 2.70 -2.37 -12.23
N LEU A 92 1.52 -2.41 -11.60
CA LEU A 92 0.47 -1.39 -11.74
C LEU A 92 0.64 -0.36 -10.63
N LEU A 93 0.66 0.92 -11.00
CA LEU A 93 0.99 2.01 -10.10
C LEU A 93 -0.01 3.16 -10.26
N ARG A 94 -0.75 3.49 -9.20
CA ARG A 94 -1.77 4.54 -9.18
C ARG A 94 -1.15 5.90 -8.86
N ASN A 95 -1.83 6.98 -9.23
CA ASN A 95 -1.53 8.33 -8.76
C ASN A 95 -1.66 8.39 -7.22
N PRO A 96 -0.72 9.04 -6.49
CA PRO A 96 0.36 9.89 -7.00
C PRO A 96 1.65 9.16 -7.43
N LEU A 97 1.84 7.89 -7.07
CA LEU A 97 3.14 7.21 -7.21
C LEU A 97 3.67 7.19 -8.66
N HIS A 98 2.82 6.89 -9.65
CA HIS A 98 3.30 6.79 -11.03
C HIS A 98 3.81 8.12 -11.62
N LYS A 99 3.47 9.28 -11.02
CA LYS A 99 3.99 10.58 -11.45
C LYS A 99 5.45 10.79 -11.02
N HIS A 100 5.92 10.01 -10.05
CA HIS A 100 7.28 10.10 -9.53
C HIS A 100 8.25 9.14 -10.23
N VAL A 101 7.77 8.20 -11.04
CA VAL A 101 8.61 7.25 -11.77
C VAL A 101 9.52 7.99 -12.75
N GLN A 102 10.83 7.82 -12.60
CA GLN A 102 11.86 8.41 -13.46
C GLN A 102 12.60 7.35 -14.26
N ILE A 103 12.93 6.21 -13.65
CA ILE A 103 13.72 5.15 -14.28
C ILE A 103 12.93 3.84 -14.22
N ILE A 104 12.95 3.09 -15.32
CA ILE A 104 12.27 1.81 -15.48
C ILE A 104 13.33 0.84 -16.00
N ASP A 105 13.72 -0.13 -15.18
CA ASP A 105 14.76 -1.11 -15.50
C ASP A 105 14.17 -2.53 -15.51
N PRO A 106 13.68 -3.02 -16.66
CA PRO A 106 13.29 -4.41 -16.82
C PRO A 106 14.53 -5.30 -16.99
N TRP A 107 14.49 -6.53 -16.47
CA TRP A 107 15.58 -7.51 -16.67
C TRP A 107 15.05 -8.92 -16.89
N LYS A 108 15.33 -9.46 -18.09
CA LYS A 108 15.03 -10.83 -18.55
C LYS A 108 13.61 -11.33 -18.25
N GLY A 109 12.62 -10.46 -18.11
CA GLY A 109 11.23 -10.83 -17.82
C GLY A 109 10.95 -11.31 -16.39
N GLN A 110 11.94 -11.29 -15.49
CA GLN A 110 11.82 -11.86 -14.13
C GLN A 110 12.02 -10.83 -13.04
N LEU A 111 12.61 -9.68 -13.39
CA LEU A 111 12.86 -8.55 -12.52
C LEU A 111 12.38 -7.27 -13.21
N LEU A 112 11.74 -6.40 -12.45
CA LEU A 112 11.36 -5.07 -12.90
C LEU A 112 11.56 -4.08 -11.76
N LYS A 113 12.44 -3.11 -11.96
CA LYS A 113 12.66 -2.01 -11.01
C LYS A 113 12.07 -0.72 -11.55
N LEU A 114 11.33 -0.01 -10.71
CA LEU A 114 10.88 1.37 -10.92
C LEU A 114 11.53 2.28 -9.89
N ASP A 115 12.28 3.28 -10.33
CA ASP A 115 12.82 4.30 -9.44
C ASP A 115 11.90 5.53 -9.42
N LEU A 116 11.38 5.85 -8.24
CA LEU A 116 10.50 6.96 -7.97
C LEU A 116 11.27 8.06 -7.25
N PHE A 117 11.23 9.28 -7.80
CA PHE A 117 11.87 10.44 -7.18
C PHE A 117 10.81 11.31 -6.52
N PHE A 118 10.84 11.32 -5.19
CA PHE A 118 10.11 12.25 -4.35
C PHE A 118 11.03 13.43 -3.98
N HIS A 119 10.46 14.45 -3.37
CA HIS A 119 11.28 15.53 -2.85
C HIS A 119 12.13 15.01 -1.68
N GLN A 120 13.46 15.11 -1.81
CA GLN A 120 14.46 14.65 -0.82
C GLN A 120 14.48 13.13 -0.55
N THR A 121 13.74 12.32 -1.31
CA THR A 121 13.68 10.86 -1.09
C THR A 121 13.60 10.14 -2.42
N LYS A 122 14.38 9.07 -2.59
CA LYS A 122 14.32 8.19 -3.75
C LYS A 122 13.91 6.80 -3.30
N ILE A 123 12.93 6.22 -3.99
CA ILE A 123 12.39 4.90 -3.67
C ILE A 123 12.47 4.02 -4.91
N SER A 124 13.07 2.85 -4.80
CA SER A 124 13.01 1.80 -5.82
C SER A 124 11.95 0.77 -5.45
N ILE A 125 10.97 0.57 -6.33
CA ILE A 125 10.02 -0.54 -6.25
C ILE A 125 10.54 -1.64 -7.16
N ILE A 126 10.82 -2.82 -6.60
CA ILE A 126 11.34 -3.97 -7.33
C ILE A 126 10.29 -5.08 -7.31
N SER A 127 9.82 -5.48 -8.48
CA SER A 127 9.04 -6.71 -8.66
C SER A 127 9.98 -7.85 -9.02
N ILE A 128 9.88 -8.96 -8.28
CA ILE A 128 10.65 -10.18 -8.53
C ILE A 128 9.70 -11.36 -8.73
N TYR A 129 9.99 -12.17 -9.72
CA TYR A 129 9.53 -13.56 -9.77
C TYR A 129 10.78 -14.41 -9.58
N TYR A 130 10.85 -15.25 -8.55
CA TYR A 130 11.93 -16.21 -8.32
C TYR A 130 11.39 -17.61 -8.64
N PRO A 131 12.06 -18.42 -9.46
CA PRO A 131 11.45 -19.66 -9.94
C PRO A 131 11.54 -20.75 -8.86
N PRO A 132 10.70 -21.78 -8.91
CA PRO A 132 10.79 -22.90 -7.99
C PRO A 132 12.15 -23.62 -8.06
N SER A 133 12.60 -24.08 -6.90
CA SER A 133 13.85 -24.82 -6.74
C SER A 133 13.83 -26.15 -7.49
N GLY A 134 14.94 -26.49 -8.14
CA GLY A 134 15.04 -27.70 -8.98
C GLY A 134 14.55 -27.52 -10.42
N SER A 135 14.10 -26.31 -10.81
CA SER A 135 13.92 -25.98 -12.21
C SER A 135 15.27 -26.05 -12.96
N ILE A 136 15.22 -26.39 -14.25
CA ILE A 136 16.39 -26.49 -15.18
C ILE A 136 17.24 -25.19 -15.22
N HIS A 137 16.75 -24.11 -14.60
CA HIS A 137 17.26 -22.76 -14.64
C HIS A 137 18.11 -22.33 -13.42
N GLN A 138 18.69 -23.27 -12.67
CA GLN A 138 19.46 -22.94 -11.45
C GLN A 138 20.66 -21.99 -11.70
N SER A 139 21.27 -22.00 -12.89
CA SER A 139 22.28 -21.01 -13.30
C SER A 139 21.69 -19.60 -13.47
N ILE A 140 20.46 -19.50 -13.96
CA ILE A 140 19.71 -18.23 -14.11
C ILE A 140 19.35 -17.64 -12.74
N CYS A 141 19.19 -18.48 -11.70
CA CYS A 141 18.96 -18.01 -10.33
C CYS A 141 20.15 -17.18 -9.78
N ASN A 142 21.39 -17.56 -10.10
CA ASN A 142 22.57 -16.82 -9.64
C ASN A 142 22.71 -15.47 -10.35
N ASP A 143 22.50 -15.42 -11.66
CA ASP A 143 22.47 -14.16 -12.42
C ASP A 143 21.40 -13.20 -11.89
N ARG A 144 20.24 -13.73 -11.51
CA ARG A 144 19.12 -12.96 -10.96
C ARG A 144 19.46 -12.38 -9.59
N ILE A 145 20.02 -13.19 -8.70
CA ILE A 145 20.50 -12.74 -7.40
C ILE A 145 21.60 -11.68 -7.58
N ALA A 146 22.57 -11.92 -8.48
CA ALA A 146 23.62 -10.95 -8.78
C ALA A 146 23.05 -9.63 -9.32
N LYS A 147 22.05 -9.70 -10.20
CA LYS A 147 21.38 -8.51 -10.72
C LYS A 147 20.64 -7.75 -9.63
N LEU A 148 19.87 -8.45 -8.79
CA LEU A 148 19.18 -7.83 -7.65
C LEU A 148 20.19 -7.17 -6.72
N LEU A 149 21.25 -7.87 -6.32
CA LEU A 149 22.32 -7.33 -5.48
C LEU A 149 22.96 -6.08 -6.10
N SER A 150 23.21 -6.07 -7.41
CA SER A 150 23.73 -4.87 -8.08
C SER A 150 22.78 -3.66 -7.96
N TRP A 151 21.46 -3.87 -7.99
CA TRP A 151 20.49 -2.81 -7.75
C TRP A 151 20.45 -2.40 -6.27
N LEU A 152 20.57 -3.33 -5.34
CA LEU A 152 20.62 -3.03 -3.90
C LEU A 152 21.89 -2.25 -3.52
N ASP A 153 23.04 -2.61 -4.07
CA ASP A 153 24.31 -1.90 -3.83
C ASP A 153 24.29 -0.52 -4.46
N TYR A 154 23.71 -0.38 -5.67
CA TYR A 154 23.47 0.92 -6.28
C TYR A 154 22.54 1.77 -5.42
N ALA A 155 21.42 1.19 -4.94
CA ALA A 155 20.47 1.88 -4.09
C ALA A 155 21.14 2.39 -2.80
N ARG A 156 21.92 1.54 -2.12
CA ARG A 156 22.69 1.91 -0.92
C ARG A 156 23.67 3.05 -1.21
N THR A 157 24.45 2.94 -2.28
CA THR A 157 25.47 3.94 -2.64
C THR A 157 24.85 5.30 -3.00
N ASN A 158 23.62 5.30 -3.51
CA ASN A 158 22.95 6.52 -3.98
C ASN A 158 21.79 6.98 -3.08
N ASN A 159 21.68 6.46 -1.86
CA ASN A 159 20.66 6.81 -0.85
C ASN A 159 19.22 6.59 -1.33
N TYR A 160 18.96 5.44 -1.97
CA TYR A 160 17.62 4.99 -2.31
C TYR A 160 17.12 4.07 -1.22
N PHE A 161 15.84 4.20 -0.90
CA PHE A 161 15.10 3.20 -0.15
C PHE A 161 14.50 2.18 -1.11
N VAL A 162 14.39 0.93 -0.70
CA VAL A 162 13.97 -0.15 -1.59
C VAL A 162 12.77 -0.87 -0.98
N ILE A 163 11.78 -1.18 -1.82
CA ILE A 163 10.72 -2.14 -1.51
C ILE A 163 10.70 -3.22 -2.58
N ILE A 164 10.71 -4.48 -2.15
CA ILE A 164 10.75 -5.66 -3.01
C ILE A 164 9.45 -6.42 -2.83
N LEU A 165 8.75 -6.70 -3.93
CA LEU A 165 7.49 -7.42 -3.94
C LEU A 165 7.59 -8.58 -4.93
N GLY A 166 7.24 -9.79 -4.53
CA GLY A 166 7.26 -10.88 -5.47
C GLY A 166 6.83 -12.22 -4.94
N ASP A 167 6.68 -13.15 -5.88
CA ASP A 167 6.67 -14.58 -5.61
C ASP A 167 8.12 -15.06 -5.57
N PHE A 168 8.56 -15.49 -4.40
CA PHE A 168 9.91 -15.98 -4.13
C PHE A 168 10.02 -17.50 -4.30
N ASN A 169 8.91 -18.24 -4.43
CA ASN A 169 8.88 -19.71 -4.47
C ASN A 169 9.71 -20.37 -3.34
N ILE A 170 9.78 -19.75 -2.18
CA ILE A 170 10.54 -20.21 -1.01
C ILE A 170 9.64 -20.06 0.21
N ASP A 171 9.50 -21.12 1.01
CA ASP A 171 8.86 -21.10 2.33
C ASP A 171 9.84 -21.62 3.38
N GLU A 172 10.51 -20.70 4.10
CA GLU A 172 11.55 -21.06 5.09
C GLU A 172 10.98 -21.76 6.32
N VAL A 173 9.73 -21.47 6.70
CA VAL A 173 9.10 -22.07 7.87
C VAL A 173 8.71 -23.52 7.56
N ALA A 174 8.02 -23.73 6.43
CA ALA A 174 7.56 -25.05 6.02
C ALA A 174 8.72 -25.99 5.62
N HIS A 175 9.84 -25.44 5.14
CA HIS A 175 10.97 -26.22 4.64
C HIS A 175 12.27 -26.00 5.42
N SER A 176 12.20 -25.73 6.72
CA SER A 176 13.37 -25.51 7.58
C SER A 176 14.46 -26.61 7.52
N HIS A 177 14.09 -27.83 7.12
CA HIS A 177 15.00 -28.95 6.89
C HIS A 177 15.85 -28.85 5.60
N TYR A 178 15.52 -27.94 4.68
CA TYR A 178 16.25 -27.78 3.43
C TYR A 178 17.62 -27.12 3.65
N SER A 179 18.54 -27.36 2.71
CA SER A 179 19.89 -26.80 2.78
C SER A 179 19.86 -25.26 2.85
N SER A 180 20.80 -24.66 3.57
CA SER A 180 20.93 -23.20 3.67
C SER A 180 21.02 -22.49 2.31
N ASN A 181 21.50 -23.18 1.26
CA ASN A 181 21.60 -22.62 -0.08
C ASN A 181 20.24 -22.38 -0.73
N HIS A 182 19.21 -23.13 -0.33
CA HIS A 182 17.84 -22.94 -0.80
C HIS A 182 17.29 -21.57 -0.36
N PHE A 183 17.63 -21.13 0.85
CA PHE A 183 17.18 -19.87 1.44
C PHE A 183 18.13 -18.69 1.17
N LYS A 184 19.07 -18.82 0.23
CA LYS A 184 20.13 -17.82 0.00
C LYS A 184 19.57 -16.41 -0.20
N LEU A 185 18.49 -16.26 -0.97
CA LEU A 185 17.90 -14.96 -1.24
C LEU A 185 17.27 -14.34 0.02
N LEU A 186 16.44 -15.08 0.75
CA LEU A 186 15.83 -14.58 2.00
C LEU A 186 16.89 -14.21 3.03
N ARG A 187 17.89 -15.08 3.22
CA ARG A 187 19.02 -14.82 4.13
C ARG A 187 19.83 -13.59 3.74
N LEU A 188 20.04 -13.35 2.43
CA LEU A 188 20.71 -12.14 1.95
C LEU A 188 19.91 -10.88 2.31
N LEU A 189 18.58 -10.90 2.15
CA LEU A 189 17.72 -9.78 2.54
C LEU A 189 17.74 -9.56 4.06
N SER A 190 17.58 -10.63 4.84
CA SER A 190 17.66 -10.56 6.31
C SER A 190 19.02 -10.07 6.81
N SER A 191 20.14 -10.51 6.20
CA SER A 191 21.48 -10.02 6.56
C SER A 191 21.72 -8.55 6.25
N GLN A 192 20.93 -7.99 5.34
CA GLN A 192 20.93 -6.57 5.00
C GLN A 192 19.83 -5.81 5.76
N PHE A 193 19.25 -6.45 6.78
CA PHE A 193 18.23 -5.90 7.68
C PHE A 193 16.94 -5.46 6.96
N PHE A 194 16.62 -6.07 5.81
CA PHE A 194 15.32 -5.84 5.21
C PHE A 194 14.21 -6.35 6.13
N THR A 195 13.12 -5.59 6.23
CA THR A 195 11.95 -5.93 7.03
C THR A 195 10.97 -6.72 6.19
N ASP A 196 10.63 -7.93 6.65
CA ASP A 196 9.53 -8.72 6.11
C ASP A 196 8.20 -8.27 6.73
N HIS A 197 7.33 -7.70 5.91
CA HIS A 197 6.08 -7.10 6.40
C HIS A 197 5.00 -8.09 6.84
N GLN A 198 5.15 -9.39 6.55
CA GLN A 198 4.16 -10.40 6.95
C GLN A 198 4.63 -11.23 8.15
N VAL A 199 5.93 -11.31 8.45
CA VAL A 199 6.45 -12.08 9.61
C VAL A 199 5.80 -11.65 10.93
N HIS A 200 5.36 -10.40 11.02
CA HIS A 200 4.74 -9.83 12.22
C HIS A 200 3.21 -9.62 12.11
N SER A 201 2.55 -10.18 11.08
CA SER A 201 1.11 -9.91 10.86
C SER A 201 0.17 -10.63 11.80
N SER A 202 0.59 -11.74 12.42
CA SER A 202 -0.30 -12.65 13.14
C SER A 202 0.42 -13.39 14.26
N THR A 203 -0.31 -13.69 15.34
CA THR A 203 0.18 -14.43 16.50
C THR A 203 0.51 -15.88 16.16
N ASP A 204 -0.18 -16.47 15.18
CA ASP A 204 -0.05 -17.87 14.76
C ASP A 204 0.97 -18.08 13.62
N GLY A 205 1.74 -17.04 13.28
CA GLY A 205 2.65 -17.04 12.15
C GLY A 205 1.99 -16.61 10.82
N PRO A 206 2.79 -16.38 9.77
CA PRO A 206 2.34 -15.73 8.55
C PRO A 206 1.37 -16.60 7.73
N ASP A 207 0.32 -15.97 7.21
CA ASP A 207 -0.68 -16.65 6.37
C ASP A 207 -0.08 -17.20 5.06
N PRO A 208 -0.52 -18.39 4.59
CA PRO A 208 -0.09 -18.92 3.31
C PRO A 208 -0.68 -18.12 2.15
N THR A 209 0.11 -18.02 1.07
CA THR A 209 -0.24 -17.25 -0.12
C THR A 209 -0.44 -18.12 -1.35
N PHE A 210 0.07 -19.36 -1.35
CA PHE A 210 -0.11 -20.34 -2.41
C PHE A 210 -0.90 -21.55 -1.91
N PHE A 211 -1.85 -22.03 -2.70
CA PHE A 211 -2.72 -23.15 -2.36
C PHE A 211 -2.72 -24.20 -3.47
N HIS A 212 -2.57 -25.46 -3.09
CA HIS A 212 -2.65 -26.61 -3.97
C HIS A 212 -3.46 -27.72 -3.28
N ASP A 213 -3.83 -28.76 -4.01
CA ASP A 213 -4.81 -29.76 -3.55
C ASP A 213 -4.51 -30.37 -2.17
N ASN A 214 -3.24 -30.47 -1.80
CA ASN A 214 -2.78 -31.14 -0.57
C ASN A 214 -2.09 -30.22 0.43
N GLY A 215 -2.16 -28.90 0.27
CA GLY A 215 -1.47 -28.00 1.18
C GLY A 215 -1.44 -26.55 0.75
N SER A 216 -0.69 -25.78 1.54
CA SER A 216 -0.53 -24.36 1.33
C SER A 216 0.86 -23.91 1.77
N SER A 217 1.40 -22.90 1.10
CA SER A 217 2.74 -22.38 1.37
C SER A 217 2.75 -20.86 1.31
N ARG A 218 3.68 -20.25 2.05
CA ARG A 218 3.94 -18.82 2.00
C ARG A 218 5.06 -18.57 1.00
N LEU A 219 4.70 -18.33 -0.26
CA LEU A 219 5.67 -18.13 -1.34
C LEU A 219 5.87 -16.66 -1.70
N ASP A 220 4.94 -15.82 -1.29
CA ASP A 220 4.87 -14.43 -1.70
C ASP A 220 5.31 -13.49 -0.58
N TYR A 221 6.09 -12.46 -0.91
CA TYR A 221 6.71 -11.59 0.08
C TYR A 221 6.68 -10.11 -0.32
N ILE A 222 6.63 -9.25 0.71
CA ILE A 222 6.84 -7.81 0.64
C ILE A 222 7.93 -7.44 1.65
N TRP A 223 9.08 -7.00 1.14
CA TRP A 223 10.24 -6.60 1.93
C TRP A 223 10.55 -5.12 1.75
N SER A 224 10.91 -4.41 2.81
CA SER A 224 11.43 -3.04 2.71
C SER A 224 12.84 -2.91 3.29
N SER A 225 13.62 -1.99 2.74
CA SER A 225 14.98 -1.70 3.22
C SER A 225 14.94 -1.05 4.61
N PRO A 226 16.03 -1.15 5.41
CA PRO A 226 16.14 -0.43 6.67
C PRO A 226 15.83 1.06 6.54
N GLY A 227 15.06 1.60 7.50
CA GLY A 227 14.71 3.02 7.53
C GLY A 227 13.80 3.46 6.39
N PHE A 228 13.04 2.54 5.77
CA PHE A 228 12.10 2.86 4.70
C PHE A 228 11.17 4.02 5.12
N PRO A 229 11.01 5.08 4.30
CA PRO A 229 10.46 6.37 4.71
C PRO A 229 8.93 6.39 4.85
N ALA A 230 8.28 5.26 4.60
CA ALA A 230 6.84 5.07 4.74
C ALA A 230 6.61 3.82 5.60
N PRO A 231 6.23 3.94 6.88
CA PRO A 231 6.08 2.78 7.76
C PRO A 231 4.96 1.86 7.27
N GLY A 232 5.22 0.55 7.31
CA GLY A 232 4.21 -0.47 7.00
C GLY A 232 3.31 -0.70 8.20
N LEU A 233 2.03 -0.34 8.08
CA LEU A 233 1.08 -0.34 9.20
C LEU A 233 0.54 -1.73 9.52
N PHE A 234 0.10 -2.45 8.50
CA PHE A 234 -0.40 -3.81 8.63
C PHE A 234 -0.32 -4.55 7.29
N SER A 235 -0.24 -5.88 7.39
CA SER A 235 -0.26 -6.79 6.25
C SER A 235 -1.40 -7.78 6.38
N GLN A 236 -1.96 -8.20 5.24
CA GLN A 236 -3.01 -9.19 5.18
C GLN A 236 -2.94 -9.94 3.84
N VAL A 237 -3.38 -11.20 3.85
CA VAL A 237 -3.55 -12.01 2.64
C VAL A 237 -5.03 -11.99 2.24
N ILE A 238 -5.32 -11.60 0.99
CA ILE A 238 -6.68 -11.54 0.46
C ILE A 238 -6.84 -12.35 -0.82
N THR A 239 -8.03 -12.86 -1.07
CA THR A 239 -8.33 -13.60 -2.30
C THR A 239 -8.70 -12.64 -3.43
N CYS A 240 -8.14 -12.83 -4.62
CA CYS A 240 -8.64 -12.18 -5.83
C CYS A 240 -10.02 -12.76 -6.17
N PRO A 241 -11.06 -11.96 -6.48
CA PRO A 241 -12.39 -12.47 -6.80
C PRO A 241 -12.36 -13.56 -7.87
N ASN A 242 -13.29 -14.51 -7.77
CA ASN A 242 -13.40 -15.58 -8.76
C ASN A 242 -13.67 -15.04 -10.16
N LEU A 243 -13.15 -15.72 -11.16
CA LEU A 243 -13.43 -15.48 -12.57
C LEU A 243 -14.22 -16.67 -13.11
N LEU A 244 -15.48 -16.44 -13.51
CA LEU A 244 -16.38 -17.48 -14.02
C LEU A 244 -16.51 -18.68 -13.06
N ASP A 245 -16.82 -18.38 -11.79
CA ASP A 245 -16.99 -19.35 -10.69
C ASP A 245 -15.75 -20.22 -10.37
N ARG A 246 -14.58 -19.83 -10.88
CA ARG A 246 -13.30 -20.49 -10.59
C ARG A 246 -12.33 -19.51 -9.93
N PRO A 247 -11.40 -19.99 -9.10
CA PRO A 247 -10.31 -19.18 -8.59
C PRO A 247 -9.56 -18.50 -9.74
N PHE A 248 -9.26 -17.21 -9.59
CA PHE A 248 -8.52 -16.46 -10.61
C PHE A 248 -7.10 -17.00 -10.79
N THR A 249 -6.47 -17.39 -9.70
CA THR A 249 -5.12 -17.98 -9.61
C THR A 249 -5.07 -18.91 -8.39
N ASP A 250 -4.07 -19.79 -8.35
CA ASP A 250 -3.69 -20.64 -7.23
C ASP A 250 -3.00 -19.86 -6.09
N HIS A 251 -2.69 -18.58 -6.33
CA HIS A 251 -2.19 -17.65 -5.30
C HIS A 251 -3.29 -16.74 -4.74
N LYS A 252 -3.08 -16.30 -3.50
CA LYS A 252 -3.73 -15.16 -2.87
C LYS A 252 -2.81 -13.95 -2.93
N VAL A 253 -3.41 -12.77 -2.72
CA VAL A 253 -2.73 -11.49 -2.81
C VAL A 253 -2.19 -11.12 -1.44
N LEU A 254 -0.87 -11.05 -1.31
CA LEU A 254 -0.25 -10.45 -0.13
C LEU A 254 -0.34 -8.92 -0.24
N THR A 255 -0.84 -8.27 0.80
CA THR A 255 -0.97 -6.81 0.82
C THR A 255 -0.38 -6.22 2.08
N THR A 256 0.24 -5.04 1.96
CA THR A 256 0.72 -4.22 3.06
C THR A 256 0.29 -2.78 2.84
N VAL A 257 -0.27 -2.14 3.87
CA VAL A 257 -0.63 -0.71 3.82
C VAL A 257 0.50 0.12 4.41
N PHE A 258 1.00 1.07 3.63
CA PHE A 258 2.10 1.95 4.01
C PHE A 258 1.62 3.39 4.21
N ASP A 259 2.16 4.08 5.21
CA ASP A 259 1.92 5.52 5.38
C ASP A 259 2.93 6.36 4.58
N PHE A 260 2.54 6.81 3.40
CA PHE A 260 3.35 7.68 2.56
C PHE A 260 3.24 9.17 2.93
N SER A 261 2.69 9.50 4.11
CA SER A 261 2.53 10.90 4.58
C SER A 261 3.83 11.67 4.46
N SER A 262 4.95 11.14 4.94
CA SER A 262 6.25 11.81 4.87
C SER A 262 6.74 12.05 3.44
N CYS A 263 6.55 11.06 2.57
CA CYS A 263 6.97 11.13 1.16
C CYS A 263 6.11 12.12 0.36
N LEU A 264 4.81 12.19 0.64
CA LEU A 264 3.84 13.02 -0.08
C LEU A 264 3.63 14.41 0.53
N ALA A 265 3.97 14.60 1.81
CA ALA A 265 3.75 15.85 2.54
C ALA A 265 4.48 17.05 1.93
N ILE A 266 5.55 16.84 1.16
CA ILE A 266 6.24 17.96 0.51
C ILE A 266 5.47 18.47 -0.71
N LEU A 267 4.79 17.58 -1.46
CA LEU A 267 3.82 18.02 -2.46
C LEU A 267 2.66 18.79 -1.80
N ALA A 268 2.21 18.34 -0.62
CA ALA A 268 1.20 19.05 0.14
C ALA A 268 1.68 20.46 0.54
N LYS A 269 2.88 20.64 1.12
CA LYS A 269 3.38 21.97 1.54
C LYS A 269 3.47 22.99 0.40
N PHE A 270 3.97 22.59 -0.78
CA PHE A 270 4.06 23.48 -1.93
C PHE A 270 2.66 23.81 -2.51
N ARG A 271 1.77 22.81 -2.57
CA ARG A 271 0.37 22.98 -2.97
C ARG A 271 -0.42 23.85 -1.99
N LEU A 272 -0.22 23.68 -0.69
CA LEU A 272 -0.80 24.48 0.40
C LEU A 272 -0.36 25.94 0.29
N LYS A 273 0.92 26.20 -0.04
CA LYS A 273 1.44 27.55 -0.34
C LYS A 273 0.77 28.17 -1.57
N GLN A 274 0.65 27.42 -2.66
CA GLN A 274 0.02 27.92 -3.89
C GLN A 274 -1.49 28.15 -3.75
N LYS A 275 -2.20 27.29 -3.01
CA LYS A 275 -3.66 27.35 -2.84
C LYS A 275 -4.12 28.17 -1.62
N LYS A 276 -3.21 28.69 -0.80
CA LYS A 276 -3.50 29.38 0.48
C LYS A 276 -4.43 28.57 1.40
N GLU A 277 -4.31 27.24 1.36
CA GLU A 277 -5.14 26.32 2.17
C GLU A 277 -4.73 26.42 3.66
N MET A 278 -5.65 26.88 4.51
CA MET A 278 -5.47 27.03 5.96
C MET A 278 -6.10 25.85 6.70
N ARG A 279 -5.54 25.47 7.86
CA ARG A 279 -6.18 24.51 8.77
C ARG A 279 -6.85 25.23 9.93
N THR A 280 -7.99 24.69 10.35
CA THR A 280 -8.67 25.07 11.60
C THR A 280 -7.96 24.40 12.76
N ILE A 281 -7.55 25.17 13.75
CA ILE A 281 -7.04 24.67 15.03
C ILE A 281 -7.93 25.21 16.12
N PHE A 282 -8.51 24.30 16.90
CA PHE A 282 -9.30 24.63 18.07
C PHE A 282 -8.39 25.00 19.24
N SER A 283 -8.72 26.10 19.90
CA SER A 283 -7.92 26.65 20.99
C SER A 283 -8.40 26.12 22.34
N TYR A 284 -8.17 24.83 22.59
CA TYR A 284 -8.69 24.13 23.77
C TYR A 284 -8.31 24.78 25.10
N ALA A 285 -7.09 25.31 25.22
CA ALA A 285 -6.59 25.95 26.43
C ALA A 285 -7.32 27.27 26.77
N SER A 286 -7.96 27.90 25.78
CA SER A 286 -8.77 29.12 25.96
C SER A 286 -10.28 28.84 25.95
N THR A 287 -10.69 27.58 25.83
CA THR A 287 -12.11 27.21 25.78
C THR A 287 -12.71 27.31 27.18
N SER A 288 -13.77 28.10 27.32
CA SER A 288 -14.52 28.21 28.58
C SER A 288 -15.37 26.96 28.86
N VAL A 289 -15.70 26.72 30.13
CA VAL A 289 -16.61 25.63 30.53
C VAL A 289 -17.95 25.71 29.80
N LYS A 290 -18.49 26.92 29.59
CA LYS A 290 -19.73 27.12 28.83
C LYS A 290 -19.62 26.64 27.39
N GLN A 291 -18.49 26.88 26.73
CA GLN A 291 -18.25 26.40 25.35
C GLN A 291 -18.08 24.89 25.29
N TRP A 292 -17.44 24.29 26.31
CA TRP A 292 -17.37 22.82 26.43
C TRP A 292 -18.74 22.17 26.63
N ASN A 293 -19.59 22.79 27.45
CA ASN A 293 -20.95 22.31 27.66
C ASN A 293 -21.77 22.41 26.36
N ASN A 294 -21.68 23.55 25.67
CA ASN A 294 -22.35 23.73 24.37
C ASN A 294 -21.84 22.72 23.32
N PHE A 295 -20.53 22.48 23.27
CA PHE A 295 -19.94 21.47 22.39
C PHE A 295 -20.51 20.08 22.66
N THR A 296 -20.59 19.70 23.94
CA THR A 296 -21.09 18.38 24.35
C THR A 296 -22.55 18.22 23.94
N THR A 297 -23.39 19.21 24.26
CA THR A 297 -24.81 19.22 23.86
C THR A 297 -24.97 19.12 22.34
N GLU A 298 -24.20 19.87 21.56
CA GLU A 298 -24.31 19.85 20.09
C GLU A 298 -23.87 18.49 19.49
N VAL A 299 -22.86 17.84 20.07
CA VAL A 299 -22.45 16.48 19.65
C VAL A 299 -23.56 15.48 19.95
N ASP A 300 -24.12 15.53 21.15
CA ASP A 300 -25.17 14.61 21.60
C ASP A 300 -26.44 14.79 20.75
N ASP A 301 -26.90 16.03 20.55
CA ASP A 301 -28.05 16.36 19.70
C ASP A 301 -27.84 15.91 18.24
N SER A 302 -26.63 16.13 17.69
CA SER A 302 -26.28 15.71 16.32
C SER A 302 -26.29 14.19 16.15
N LEU A 303 -25.84 13.46 17.17
CA LEU A 303 -25.87 12.00 17.18
C LEU A 303 -27.30 11.50 17.35
N GLU A 304 -28.08 12.05 18.27
CA GLU A 304 -29.48 11.68 18.50
C GLU A 304 -30.32 11.83 17.23
N VAL A 305 -30.16 12.94 16.49
CA VAL A 305 -30.82 13.13 15.18
C VAL A 305 -30.41 12.08 14.14
N TYR A 306 -29.16 11.61 14.18
CA TYR A 306 -28.71 10.56 13.27
C TYR A 306 -29.32 9.20 13.63
N LEU A 307 -29.39 8.92 14.93
CA LEU A 307 -30.00 7.71 15.48
C LEU A 307 -31.50 7.75 15.17
N ASP A 308 -32.25 8.77 15.56
CA ASP A 308 -33.70 8.84 15.32
C ASP A 308 -34.11 8.73 13.84
N LYS A 309 -33.30 9.24 12.90
CA LYS A 309 -33.58 9.13 11.45
C LYS A 309 -33.40 7.71 10.88
N GLN A 310 -32.73 6.81 11.59
CA GLN A 310 -32.46 5.44 11.13
C GLN A 310 -33.10 4.37 12.02
N TYR A 311 -33.72 4.73 13.14
CA TYR A 311 -34.09 3.77 14.18
C TYR A 311 -35.58 3.38 14.10
N HIS A 312 -35.82 2.19 13.54
CA HIS A 312 -36.91 1.34 14.02
C HIS A 312 -36.38 0.47 15.18
N PRO A 313 -37.22 0.11 16.18
CA PRO A 313 -36.77 -0.47 17.45
C PRO A 313 -36.19 -1.89 17.40
N ASN A 314 -35.98 -2.48 16.23
CA ASN A 314 -35.36 -3.80 16.05
C ASN A 314 -34.23 -3.69 15.01
N ILE A 315 -33.00 -3.43 15.45
CA ILE A 315 -31.81 -3.48 14.58
C ILE A 315 -30.79 -4.46 15.14
N ASP A 316 -30.32 -5.32 14.24
CA ASP A 316 -29.14 -6.15 14.39
C ASP A 316 -27.90 -5.32 14.05
N PHE A 317 -27.05 -5.09 15.06
CA PHE A 317 -25.79 -4.35 14.96
C PHE A 317 -24.79 -4.99 13.96
N SER A 318 -25.01 -6.23 13.53
CA SER A 318 -24.20 -6.91 12.51
C SER A 318 -24.34 -6.29 11.10
N SER A 319 -25.42 -5.53 10.85
CA SER A 319 -25.76 -4.98 9.54
C SER A 319 -25.19 -3.59 9.26
N LEU A 320 -24.63 -2.91 10.27
CA LEU A 320 -24.07 -1.57 10.14
C LEU A 320 -22.60 -1.63 9.73
N SER A 321 -22.29 -1.02 8.58
CA SER A 321 -20.90 -0.80 8.16
C SER A 321 -20.18 0.06 9.20
N LEU A 322 -19.11 -0.48 9.82
CA LEU A 322 -18.25 0.24 10.76
C LEU A 322 -17.77 1.59 10.18
N ASP A 323 -17.44 1.62 8.90
CA ASP A 323 -17.03 2.84 8.20
C ASP A 323 -18.13 3.91 8.23
N ARG A 324 -19.39 3.52 8.06
CA ARG A 324 -20.54 4.44 8.11
C ARG A 324 -20.72 5.01 9.51
N MET A 325 -20.63 4.18 10.56
CA MET A 325 -20.71 4.65 11.94
C MET A 325 -19.56 5.60 12.27
N TRP A 326 -18.35 5.28 11.82
CA TRP A 326 -17.17 6.13 12.00
C TRP A 326 -17.32 7.49 11.31
N HIS A 327 -17.84 7.49 10.08
CA HIS A 327 -18.10 8.72 9.34
C HIS A 327 -19.08 9.64 10.06
N VAL A 328 -20.11 9.08 10.69
CA VAL A 328 -21.14 9.82 11.42
C VAL A 328 -20.58 10.44 12.68
N LEU A 329 -19.90 9.63 13.50
CA LEU A 329 -19.26 10.10 14.72
C LEU A 329 -18.28 11.24 14.41
N LYS A 330 -17.45 11.04 13.39
CA LYS A 330 -16.51 12.06 12.93
C LYS A 330 -17.22 13.34 12.48
N ALA A 331 -18.33 13.23 11.75
CA ALA A 331 -19.09 14.38 11.28
C ALA A 331 -19.73 15.15 12.44
N ALA A 332 -20.35 14.46 13.40
CA ALA A 332 -20.97 15.07 14.58
C ALA A 332 -19.93 15.84 15.40
N ILE A 333 -18.80 15.20 15.74
CA ILE A 333 -17.72 15.82 16.51
C ILE A 333 -17.15 17.05 15.80
N LEU A 334 -16.83 16.94 14.51
CA LEU A 334 -16.18 18.04 13.78
C LEU A 334 -17.13 19.22 13.54
N SER A 335 -18.40 18.98 13.24
CA SER A 335 -19.39 20.04 13.05
C SER A 335 -19.64 20.79 14.36
N ALA A 336 -19.90 20.06 15.45
CA ALA A 336 -20.09 20.65 16.77
C ALA A 336 -18.87 21.47 17.20
N ALA A 337 -17.65 20.96 16.96
CA ALA A 337 -16.42 21.67 17.28
C ALA A 337 -16.32 23.00 16.50
N ILE A 338 -16.66 23.01 15.21
CA ILE A 338 -16.64 24.21 14.37
C ILE A 338 -17.63 25.28 14.86
N GLU A 339 -18.78 24.87 15.37
CA GLU A 339 -19.85 25.79 15.77
C GLU A 339 -19.66 26.35 17.19
N THR A 340 -19.09 25.56 18.10
CA THR A 340 -19.10 25.86 19.53
C THR A 340 -17.73 26.23 20.11
N LEU A 341 -16.64 25.73 19.52
CA LEU A 341 -15.29 25.92 20.06
C LEU A 341 -14.58 27.10 19.40
N PRO A 342 -13.78 27.88 20.16
CA PRO A 342 -12.94 28.91 19.58
C PRO A 342 -11.88 28.25 18.70
N PHE A 343 -11.75 28.74 17.47
CA PHE A 343 -10.73 28.25 16.54
C PHE A 343 -10.00 29.38 15.84
N GLN A 344 -8.78 29.08 15.41
CA GLN A 344 -7.99 29.93 14.53
C GLN A 344 -7.70 29.19 13.23
N LYS A 345 -7.71 29.93 12.12
CA LYS A 345 -7.22 29.42 10.84
C LYS A 345 -5.74 29.74 10.74
N VAL A 346 -4.91 28.71 10.83
CA VAL A 346 -3.46 28.86 10.68
C VAL A 346 -3.00 28.32 9.36
N SER A 347 -1.88 28.84 8.88
CA SER A 347 -1.19 28.21 7.76
C SER A 347 -0.83 26.77 8.16
N ASN A 348 -0.95 25.84 7.21
CA ASN A 348 -0.52 24.46 7.41
C ASN A 348 1.01 24.31 7.65
N MET A 349 1.76 25.41 7.62
CA MET A 349 3.19 25.44 7.93
C MET A 349 3.49 25.70 9.40
N HIS A 350 2.52 26.17 10.19
CA HIS A 350 2.72 26.39 11.61
C HIS A 350 2.80 25.04 12.33
N ARG A 351 4.00 24.65 12.76
CA ARG A 351 4.18 23.53 13.70
C ARG A 351 3.75 24.00 15.08
N HIS A 352 2.89 23.25 15.75
CA HIS A 352 2.80 23.37 17.20
C HIS A 352 4.07 22.77 17.79
N SER A 353 4.78 23.56 18.59
CA SER A 353 5.76 22.98 19.51
C SER A 353 4.98 22.14 20.51
N TYR A 354 5.19 20.83 20.50
CA TYR A 354 4.74 19.99 21.60
C TYR A 354 5.36 20.50 22.91
N SER A 355 4.72 20.26 24.05
CA SER A 355 5.36 20.56 25.34
C SER A 355 6.68 19.79 25.44
N SER A 356 7.61 20.29 26.24
CA SER A 356 8.90 19.63 26.41
C SER A 356 8.74 18.21 26.96
N GLU A 357 7.75 17.94 27.82
CA GLU A 357 7.44 16.58 28.29
C GLU A 357 6.92 15.67 27.17
N LEU A 358 5.98 16.15 26.36
CA LEU A 358 5.42 15.34 25.26
C LEU A 358 6.47 15.08 24.17
N THR A 359 7.35 16.05 23.92
CA THR A 359 8.49 15.87 23.01
C THR A 359 9.47 14.82 23.53
N LYS A 360 9.72 14.78 24.85
CA LYS A 360 10.53 13.72 25.49
C LYS A 360 9.85 12.36 25.38
N LEU A 361 8.55 12.26 25.63
CA LEU A 361 7.77 11.02 25.48
C LEU A 361 7.78 10.49 24.04
N ILE A 362 7.60 11.37 23.05
CA ILE A 362 7.69 11.02 21.62
C ILE A 362 9.11 10.58 21.25
N ALA A 363 10.14 11.22 21.81
CA ALA A 363 11.53 10.83 21.57
C ALA A 363 11.92 9.50 22.23
N ILE A 364 11.35 9.18 23.38
CA ILE A 364 11.58 7.93 24.13
C ILE A 364 10.83 6.76 23.47
N ASN A 365 9.64 6.98 22.92
CA ASN A 365 8.82 5.95 22.29
C ASN A 365 9.17 5.67 20.82
N LYS A 366 10.41 5.92 20.39
CA LYS A 366 10.95 5.59 19.04
C LYS A 366 11.05 4.08 18.73
N PHE A 367 10.24 3.25 19.37
CA PHE A 367 10.10 1.80 19.13
C PHE A 367 8.89 1.43 18.24
N LEU A 368 8.23 2.42 17.66
CA LEU A 368 7.17 2.22 16.67
C LEU A 368 7.38 3.11 15.44
N ASP A 369 8.58 3.02 14.84
CA ASP A 369 8.80 3.38 13.44
C ASP A 369 9.25 2.13 12.67
#